data_AF-A0ABD6EFB2-F1
#
_entry.id   AF-A0ABD6EFB2-F1
#
_cell.length_a   1.000
_cell.length_b   1.000
_cell.length_c   1.000
_cell.angle_alpha   90.00
_cell.angle_beta   90.00
_cell.angle_gamma   90.00
#
_symmetry.space_group_name_H-M   'P 1'
#
loop_
_entity.id
_entity.type
_entity.pdbx_description
1 polymer ?
#
loop_
_entity_poly.entity_id
_entity_poly.type
_entity_poly.pdbx_seq_one_letter_code
_entity_poly.pdbx_strand_id
1 'polypeptide(L)'
;MAEEKCEILQAEIDAANTKLEELQIDYNYLKAELEGGGANIPQANSVQMKQLEQQNERMREALVKMRDITATCTEEKNAAVEEVEKLREEMAALLKLCEKMKKDAEAAEEQVAVYKEQVDAALGSEAMIEKLTEKNLDMEEKIRSLEETIEDLEALRAMDDEILETEKDAERELREQLDMSYGKINELQAQIKTYDQQAEDYEKIVIKFRQRVCDLNEEIQEQKDQILRLEQQLKEIEEGEVVPGIQTSGMVVANRVFADIVESEVMRLELQYYKQHVKYLQAFLPDNFTKAGGDNDAVILNVMFPRLSQKALLLARLLNDKYPSVPGGIRREHITKSHKAEQWAHIAKFTYFLTAFSVVVGKFWSVIQCCSVERLSRLSQLQTEMALHERMIDQFIDLLKMSRIDENTSTANIEKGIAYFENVFAVYMAGESFPVNETISAVISQVLNGFIWLKINCQRLNFFVLPDQEDSEMKQFTECLDTAIADCEQLAVRSRNRIPSERNISFNADVEESIRTLLSNLQEVAQILHNLCSLASTQLSMLPDIEGLEVGRLEEMLQGAVEKEKGHRDGRKAKEYLRSCSVEKRRPSSSQSAVALSKAGSKNVNCA
;
A
#
# COMPACT_ATOMS: atom_id res chain seq x y z
N MET A 1 98.09 80.06 -91.23
CA MET A 1 99.47 80.38 -91.70
C MET A 1 99.58 81.54 -92.69
N ALA A 2 98.52 81.95 -93.41
CA ALA A 2 98.50 83.25 -94.11
C ALA A 2 97.84 84.36 -93.26
N GLU A 3 96.79 84.02 -92.50
CA GLU A 3 96.09 84.97 -91.62
C GLU A 3 96.90 85.35 -90.37
N GLU A 4 97.52 84.40 -89.65
CA GLU A 4 98.43 84.73 -88.52
C GLU A 4 99.68 85.52 -88.95
N LYS A 5 100.15 85.36 -90.20
CA LYS A 5 101.22 86.21 -90.74
C LYS A 5 100.69 87.60 -91.09
N CYS A 6 99.45 87.72 -91.58
CA CYS A 6 98.81 89.01 -91.79
C CYS A 6 98.55 89.74 -90.47
N GLU A 7 98.05 89.10 -89.42
CA GLU A 7 97.79 89.77 -88.13
C GLU A 7 99.07 90.17 -87.39
N ILE A 8 100.13 89.35 -87.45
CA ILE A 8 101.44 89.74 -86.91
C ILE A 8 102.07 90.86 -87.76
N LEU A 9 101.95 90.82 -89.10
CA LEU A 9 102.42 91.92 -89.96
C LEU A 9 101.56 93.18 -89.81
N GLN A 10 100.27 93.08 -89.50
CA GLN A 10 99.39 94.22 -89.25
C GLN A 10 99.71 94.85 -87.89
N ALA A 11 99.95 94.02 -86.86
CA ALA A 11 100.41 94.49 -85.55
C ALA A 11 101.85 95.03 -85.58
N GLU A 12 102.75 94.49 -86.41
CA GLU A 12 104.08 95.05 -86.67
C GLU A 12 104.03 96.32 -87.53
N ILE A 13 103.10 96.44 -88.49
CA ILE A 13 102.84 97.67 -89.24
C ILE A 13 102.24 98.75 -88.32
N ASP A 14 101.33 98.41 -87.40
CA ASP A 14 100.72 99.36 -86.48
C ASP A 14 101.70 99.75 -85.36
N ALA A 15 102.56 98.84 -84.91
CA ALA A 15 103.68 99.13 -84.01
C ALA A 15 104.79 99.94 -84.71
N ALA A 16 105.04 99.69 -86.01
CA ALA A 16 105.97 100.47 -86.81
C ALA A 16 105.39 101.84 -87.16
N ASN A 17 104.09 101.97 -87.43
CA ASN A 17 103.39 103.23 -87.68
C ASN A 17 103.33 104.08 -86.41
N THR A 18 103.10 103.49 -85.23
CA THR A 18 103.20 104.24 -83.96
C THR A 18 104.63 104.68 -83.65
N LYS A 19 105.65 103.86 -83.96
CA LYS A 19 107.05 104.31 -83.90
C LYS A 19 107.41 105.33 -84.97
N LEU A 20 106.81 105.27 -86.16
CA LEU A 20 107.02 106.21 -87.26
C LEU A 20 106.32 107.53 -86.94
N GLU A 21 105.14 107.51 -86.33
CA GLU A 21 104.43 108.69 -85.81
C GLU A 21 105.18 109.31 -84.62
N GLU A 22 105.74 108.52 -83.70
CA GLU A 22 106.63 109.02 -82.64
C GLU A 22 107.93 109.61 -83.20
N LEU A 23 108.61 108.94 -84.14
CA LEU A 23 109.82 109.45 -84.82
C LEU A 23 109.52 110.64 -85.77
N GLN A 24 108.31 110.75 -86.30
CA GLN A 24 107.86 111.84 -87.16
C GLN A 24 107.37 113.04 -86.34
N ILE A 25 106.88 112.81 -85.12
CA ILE A 25 106.71 113.85 -84.09
C ILE A 25 108.09 114.33 -83.59
N ASP A 26 109.04 113.43 -83.33
CA ASP A 26 110.42 113.80 -82.95
C ASP A 26 111.19 114.46 -84.11
N TYR A 27 110.98 114.05 -85.36
CA TYR A 27 111.56 114.71 -86.54
C TYR A 27 110.88 116.05 -86.84
N ASN A 28 109.57 116.19 -86.59
CA ASN A 28 108.90 117.49 -86.69
C ASN A 28 109.27 118.40 -85.51
N TYR A 29 109.65 117.86 -84.35
CA TYR A 29 110.24 118.62 -83.25
C TYR A 29 111.69 119.04 -83.58
N LEU A 30 112.53 118.16 -84.13
CA LEU A 30 113.92 118.47 -84.53
C LEU A 30 114.04 119.30 -85.83
N LYS A 31 113.03 119.30 -86.69
CA LYS A 31 112.97 120.15 -87.91
C LYS A 31 112.36 121.52 -87.63
N ALA A 32 111.47 121.63 -86.64
CA ALA A 32 110.95 122.91 -86.17
C ALA A 32 111.92 123.67 -85.24
N GLU A 33 113.02 123.04 -84.80
CA GLU A 33 114.10 123.70 -84.04
C GLU A 33 115.28 124.19 -84.90
N LEU A 34 115.27 123.96 -86.23
CA LEU A 34 116.39 124.30 -87.14
C LEU A 34 116.06 125.24 -88.31
N GLU A 35 114.82 125.73 -88.44
CA GLU A 35 114.50 126.82 -89.38
C GLU A 35 113.70 127.96 -88.72
N GLY A 36 114.45 128.87 -88.11
CA GLY A 36 114.02 130.24 -87.76
C GLY A 36 113.99 130.52 -86.26
N GLY A 37 114.88 131.30 -85.65
CA GLY A 37 115.93 132.15 -86.18
C GLY A 37 116.13 133.35 -85.24
N GLY A 38 117.38 133.55 -84.80
CA GLY A 38 117.96 134.89 -84.63
C GLY A 38 118.08 135.50 -83.23
N ALA A 39 119.33 135.63 -82.77
CA ALA A 39 119.90 136.83 -82.11
C ALA A 39 121.43 136.69 -82.07
N ASN A 40 122.18 137.50 -82.83
CA ASN A 40 122.87 138.75 -82.42
C ASN A 40 123.79 138.58 -81.18
N ILE A 41 125.03 139.09 -81.20
CA ILE A 41 125.48 140.39 -80.63
C ILE A 41 127.04 140.44 -80.80
N PRO A 42 127.71 141.56 -81.17
CA PRO A 42 128.07 142.66 -80.24
C PRO A 42 127.81 144.08 -80.79
N GLN A 43 127.07 144.92 -80.06
CA GLN A 43 127.51 145.89 -79.05
C GLN A 43 128.41 147.03 -79.60
N ALA A 44 127.89 148.27 -79.62
CA ALA A 44 128.19 149.30 -78.60
C ALA A 44 127.68 150.72 -78.99
N ASN A 45 127.04 151.38 -78.01
CA ASN A 45 126.91 152.81 -77.66
C ASN A 45 126.59 153.96 -78.64
N SER A 46 125.66 154.80 -78.13
CA SER A 46 125.56 156.28 -78.22
C SER A 46 125.08 156.93 -79.52
N VAL A 47 123.85 157.48 -79.48
CA VAL A 47 123.21 158.37 -80.50
C VAL A 47 122.96 157.62 -81.83
N GLN A 48 121.73 157.23 -82.19
CA GLN A 48 120.65 158.13 -82.62
C GLN A 48 119.24 157.61 -82.24
N MET A 49 118.47 158.50 -81.59
CA MET A 49 117.18 158.37 -80.90
C MET A 49 115.95 158.07 -81.80
N LYS A 50 116.09 157.24 -82.85
CA LYS A 50 114.97 156.86 -83.74
C LYS A 50 114.96 155.39 -84.19
N GLN A 51 115.74 154.50 -83.56
CA GLN A 51 115.75 153.05 -83.85
C GLN A 51 115.44 152.12 -82.65
N LEU A 52 115.30 152.63 -81.40
CA LEU A 52 115.14 151.81 -80.18
C LEU A 52 113.71 151.72 -79.58
N GLU A 53 112.75 152.52 -80.05
CA GLU A 53 111.33 152.35 -79.67
C GLU A 53 110.70 151.11 -80.35
N GLN A 54 111.25 150.65 -81.48
CA GLN A 54 110.68 149.57 -82.28
C GLN A 54 111.06 148.14 -81.81
N GLN A 55 112.01 148.01 -80.88
CA GLN A 55 112.45 146.71 -80.34
C GLN A 55 111.78 146.31 -79.01
N ASN A 56 111.24 147.28 -78.25
CA ASN A 56 110.55 147.02 -76.99
C ASN A 56 109.11 146.49 -77.15
N GLU A 57 108.40 146.84 -78.23
CA GLU A 57 107.05 146.31 -78.48
C GLU A 57 107.08 144.81 -78.86
N ARG A 58 108.09 144.38 -79.64
CA ARG A 58 108.20 143.00 -80.14
C ARG A 58 108.52 141.95 -79.08
N MET A 59 109.26 142.28 -78.01
CA MET A 59 109.53 141.34 -76.92
C MET A 59 108.36 141.21 -75.93
N ARG A 60 107.44 142.19 -75.87
CA ARG A 60 106.25 142.11 -75.02
C ARG A 60 105.18 141.19 -75.59
N GLU A 61 105.04 141.13 -76.92
CA GLU A 61 104.06 140.25 -77.59
C GLU A 61 104.47 138.76 -77.60
N ALA A 62 105.78 138.45 -77.65
CA ALA A 62 106.25 137.06 -77.64
C ALA A 62 106.11 136.37 -76.26
N LEU A 63 106.29 137.11 -75.16
CA LEU A 63 106.16 136.59 -73.80
C LEU A 63 104.71 136.30 -73.38
N VAL A 64 103.74 137.05 -73.93
CA VAL A 64 102.31 136.80 -73.64
C VAL A 64 101.82 135.52 -74.32
N LYS A 65 102.26 135.23 -75.56
CA LYS A 65 101.87 134.00 -76.26
C LYS A 65 102.39 132.71 -75.62
N MET A 66 103.59 132.69 -75.05
CA MET A 66 104.09 131.50 -74.32
C MET A 66 103.36 131.25 -73.00
N ARG A 67 102.97 132.31 -72.28
CA ARG A 67 102.18 132.19 -71.06
C ARG A 67 100.81 131.57 -71.35
N ASP A 68 100.14 132.04 -72.39
CA ASP A 68 98.77 131.60 -72.69
C ASP A 68 98.73 130.14 -73.20
N ILE A 69 99.72 129.67 -73.96
CA ILE A 69 99.80 128.27 -74.41
C ILE A 69 100.10 127.30 -73.25
N THR A 70 100.92 127.74 -72.28
CA THR A 70 101.25 126.89 -71.12
C THR A 70 100.05 126.76 -70.17
N ALA A 71 99.27 127.83 -70.01
CA ALA A 71 98.04 127.80 -69.22
C ALA A 71 96.98 126.84 -69.80
N THR A 72 96.77 126.87 -71.13
CA THR A 72 95.77 125.99 -71.78
C THR A 72 96.19 124.51 -71.71
N CYS A 73 97.47 124.19 -71.87
CA CYS A 73 97.95 122.81 -71.81
C CYS A 73 97.82 122.20 -70.39
N THR A 74 98.00 123.01 -69.35
CA THR A 74 97.76 122.57 -67.96
C THR A 74 96.28 122.34 -67.64
N GLU A 75 95.37 123.12 -68.22
CA GLU A 75 93.93 122.92 -68.04
C GLU A 75 93.44 121.63 -68.73
N GLU A 76 93.87 121.36 -69.96
CA GLU A 76 93.48 120.14 -70.69
C GLU A 76 93.97 118.86 -69.99
N LYS A 77 95.20 118.85 -69.47
CA LYS A 77 95.73 117.73 -68.69
C LYS A 77 94.91 117.47 -67.42
N ASN A 78 94.51 118.51 -66.71
CA ASN A 78 93.73 118.35 -65.47
C ASN A 78 92.33 117.80 -65.75
N ALA A 79 91.69 118.22 -66.85
CA ALA A 79 90.40 117.67 -67.26
C ALA A 79 90.47 116.17 -67.60
N ALA A 80 91.52 115.73 -68.31
CA ALA A 80 91.69 114.31 -68.64
C ALA A 80 91.94 113.44 -67.39
N VAL A 81 92.64 113.96 -66.37
CA VAL A 81 92.86 113.23 -65.11
C VAL A 81 91.56 113.07 -64.32
N GLU A 82 90.68 114.08 -64.30
CA GLU A 82 89.36 113.96 -63.67
C GLU A 82 88.46 112.91 -64.35
N GLU A 83 88.49 112.80 -65.68
CA GLU A 83 87.69 111.82 -66.42
C GLU A 83 88.12 110.37 -66.09
N VAL A 84 89.43 110.12 -65.98
CA VAL A 84 89.99 108.79 -65.67
C VAL A 84 89.68 108.37 -64.23
N GLU A 85 89.70 109.30 -63.28
CA GLU A 85 89.29 109.03 -61.89
C GLU A 85 87.80 108.65 -61.82
N LYS A 86 86.92 109.36 -62.54
CA LYS A 86 85.48 109.02 -62.59
C LYS A 86 85.22 107.61 -63.14
N LEU A 87 85.84 107.24 -64.26
CA LEU A 87 85.66 105.90 -64.84
C LEU A 87 86.17 104.78 -63.93
N ARG A 88 87.24 105.04 -63.16
CA ARG A 88 87.71 104.09 -62.13
C ARG A 88 86.71 103.93 -61.00
N GLU A 89 86.10 105.02 -60.53
CA GLU A 89 85.05 104.97 -59.51
C GLU A 89 83.82 104.20 -60.01
N GLU A 90 83.37 104.44 -61.24
CA GLU A 90 82.23 103.73 -61.84
C GLU A 90 82.50 102.23 -62.01
N MET A 91 83.70 101.84 -62.48
CA MET A 91 84.06 100.43 -62.63
C MET A 91 84.12 99.71 -61.27
N ALA A 92 84.66 100.38 -60.24
CA ALA A 92 84.67 99.85 -58.87
C ALA A 92 83.26 99.71 -58.29
N ALA A 93 82.34 100.62 -58.62
CA ALA A 93 80.94 100.53 -58.21
C ALA A 93 80.20 99.36 -58.88
N LEU A 94 80.43 99.13 -60.18
CA LEU A 94 79.82 98.02 -60.92
C LEU A 94 80.31 96.64 -60.43
N LEU A 95 81.61 96.49 -60.14
CA LEU A 95 82.13 95.24 -59.57
C LEU A 95 81.50 94.91 -58.21
N LYS A 96 81.37 95.92 -57.33
CA LYS A 96 80.65 95.75 -56.06
C LYS A 96 79.19 95.34 -56.27
N LEU A 97 78.52 95.87 -57.28
CA LEU A 97 77.13 95.52 -57.57
C LEU A 97 77.01 94.08 -58.10
N CYS A 98 77.92 93.63 -58.98
CA CYS A 98 77.97 92.25 -59.46
C CYS A 98 78.25 91.26 -58.33
N GLU A 99 79.20 91.55 -57.44
CA GLU A 99 79.47 90.70 -56.27
C GLU A 99 78.25 90.62 -55.33
N LYS A 100 77.53 91.74 -55.16
CA LYS A 100 76.30 91.76 -54.38
C LYS A 100 75.20 90.90 -55.02
N MET A 101 74.94 91.09 -56.31
CA MET A 101 73.94 90.31 -57.06
C MET A 101 74.25 88.80 -57.02
N LYS A 102 75.53 88.42 -57.10
CA LYS A 102 75.95 87.02 -56.99
C LYS A 102 75.69 86.45 -55.60
N LYS A 103 76.02 87.19 -54.54
CA LYS A 103 75.71 86.78 -53.16
C LYS A 103 74.20 86.66 -52.92
N ASP A 104 73.42 87.60 -53.44
CA ASP A 104 71.96 87.56 -53.32
C ASP A 104 71.37 86.33 -54.05
N ALA A 105 71.95 85.95 -55.20
CA ALA A 105 71.56 84.74 -55.93
C ALA A 105 71.92 83.45 -55.15
N GLU A 106 73.14 83.35 -54.63
CA GLU A 106 73.58 82.21 -53.81
C GLU A 106 72.71 82.06 -52.54
N ALA A 107 72.39 83.17 -51.86
CA ALA A 107 71.50 83.16 -50.70
C ALA A 107 70.06 82.73 -51.06
N ALA A 108 69.56 83.14 -52.22
CA ALA A 108 68.24 82.71 -52.70
C ALA A 108 68.21 81.21 -53.02
N GLU A 109 69.27 80.66 -53.63
CA GLU A 109 69.38 79.23 -53.92
C GLU A 109 69.44 78.38 -52.64
N GLU A 110 70.21 78.82 -51.64
CA GLU A 110 70.28 78.14 -50.34
C GLU A 110 68.91 78.15 -49.64
N GLN A 111 68.20 79.28 -49.69
CA GLN A 111 66.85 79.37 -49.13
C GLN A 111 65.85 78.43 -49.84
N VAL A 112 65.97 78.26 -51.16
CA VAL A 112 65.15 77.31 -51.92
C VAL A 112 65.46 75.87 -51.52
N ALA A 113 66.72 75.53 -51.27
CA ALA A 113 67.09 74.19 -50.80
C ALA A 113 66.49 73.88 -49.42
N VAL A 114 66.56 74.81 -48.48
CA VAL A 114 65.95 74.67 -47.15
C VAL A 114 64.43 74.52 -47.25
N TYR A 115 63.76 75.31 -48.10
CA TYR A 115 62.31 75.16 -48.27
C TYR A 115 61.90 73.82 -48.88
N LYS A 116 62.70 73.24 -49.78
CA LYS A 116 62.44 71.89 -50.31
C LYS A 116 62.52 70.84 -49.22
N GLU A 117 63.56 70.89 -48.38
CA GLU A 117 63.70 69.95 -47.26
C GLU A 117 62.55 70.08 -46.25
N GLN A 118 62.09 71.32 -45.98
CA GLN A 118 60.90 71.55 -45.14
C GLN A 118 59.63 70.98 -45.76
N VAL A 119 59.46 71.10 -47.08
CA VAL A 119 58.31 70.52 -47.80
C VAL A 119 58.36 68.99 -47.76
N ASP A 120 59.53 68.38 -47.97
CA ASP A 120 59.69 66.92 -47.91
C ASP A 120 59.43 66.38 -46.49
N ALA A 121 59.91 67.08 -45.45
CA ALA A 121 59.61 66.75 -44.06
C ALA A 121 58.11 66.91 -43.75
N ALA A 122 57.45 67.96 -44.28
CA ALA A 122 56.01 68.16 -44.14
C ALA A 122 55.23 67.02 -44.81
N LEU A 123 55.59 66.62 -46.03
CA LEU A 123 54.98 65.50 -46.74
C LEU A 123 55.17 64.15 -46.02
N GLY A 124 56.36 63.92 -45.43
CA GLY A 124 56.59 62.74 -44.59
C GLY A 124 55.74 62.72 -43.32
N SER A 125 55.54 63.89 -42.71
CA SER A 125 54.65 64.05 -41.55
C SER A 125 53.18 63.86 -41.93
N GLU A 126 52.76 64.32 -43.11
CA GLU A 126 51.41 64.14 -43.65
C GLU A 126 51.11 62.64 -43.85
N ALA A 127 52.02 61.89 -44.50
CA ALA A 127 51.86 60.45 -44.68
C ALA A 127 51.81 59.66 -43.36
N MET A 128 52.51 60.14 -42.32
CA MET A 128 52.42 59.54 -40.97
C MET A 128 51.11 59.89 -40.27
N ILE A 129 50.65 61.13 -40.40
CA ILE A 129 49.35 61.60 -39.89
C ILE A 129 48.23 60.82 -40.57
N GLU A 130 48.28 60.60 -41.88
CA GLU A 130 47.30 59.82 -42.63
C GLU A 130 47.19 58.39 -42.08
N LYS A 131 48.31 57.69 -41.92
CA LYS A 131 48.33 56.33 -41.33
C LYS A 131 47.85 56.29 -39.89
N LEU A 132 48.18 57.31 -39.08
CA LEU A 132 47.69 57.39 -37.70
C LEU A 132 46.18 57.68 -37.68
N THR A 133 45.69 58.50 -38.61
CA THR A 133 44.27 58.82 -38.75
C THR A 133 43.48 57.60 -39.19
N GLU A 134 43.96 56.85 -40.18
CA GLU A 134 43.36 55.58 -40.63
C GLU A 134 43.28 54.59 -39.45
N LYS A 135 44.39 54.36 -38.74
CA LYS A 135 44.38 53.50 -37.55
C LYS A 135 43.45 53.98 -36.44
N ASN A 136 43.33 55.30 -36.24
CA ASN A 136 42.44 55.85 -35.24
C ASN A 136 40.98 55.62 -35.64
N LEU A 137 40.63 55.83 -36.92
CA LEU A 137 39.31 55.54 -37.45
C LEU A 137 38.96 54.04 -37.32
N ASP A 138 39.89 53.14 -37.63
CA ASP A 138 39.70 51.69 -37.46
C ASP A 138 39.47 51.32 -35.98
N MET A 139 40.24 51.92 -35.07
CA MET A 139 40.07 51.70 -33.63
C MET A 139 38.75 52.27 -33.11
N GLU A 140 38.33 53.44 -33.57
CA GLU A 140 37.03 54.04 -33.24
C GLU A 140 35.87 53.20 -33.78
N GLU A 141 35.97 52.65 -35.00
CA GLU A 141 34.98 51.71 -35.52
C GLU A 141 34.94 50.42 -34.70
N LYS A 142 36.11 49.90 -34.31
CA LYS A 142 36.16 48.71 -33.45
C LYS A 142 35.58 48.96 -32.07
N ILE A 143 35.88 50.12 -31.47
CA ILE A 143 35.29 50.54 -30.18
C ILE A 143 33.78 50.65 -30.32
N ARG A 144 33.27 51.34 -31.34
CA ARG A 144 31.81 51.43 -31.58
C ARG A 144 31.16 50.06 -31.74
N SER A 145 31.79 49.15 -32.49
CA SER A 145 31.26 47.78 -32.65
C SER A 145 31.24 47.01 -31.34
N LEU A 146 32.23 47.22 -30.46
CA LEU A 146 32.28 46.57 -29.16
C LEU A 146 31.26 47.17 -28.19
N GLU A 147 31.09 48.50 -28.21
CA GLU A 147 30.06 49.20 -27.44
C GLU A 147 28.66 48.71 -27.83
N GLU A 148 28.35 48.59 -29.12
CA GLU A 148 27.08 48.02 -29.60
C GLU A 148 26.88 46.58 -29.10
N THR A 149 27.91 45.73 -29.19
CA THR A 149 27.80 44.35 -28.65
C THR A 149 27.64 44.31 -27.12
N ILE A 150 28.19 45.28 -26.39
CA ILE A 150 28.00 45.39 -24.94
C ILE A 150 26.56 45.79 -24.64
N GLU A 151 26.02 46.77 -25.36
CA GLU A 151 24.60 47.18 -25.24
C GLU A 151 23.66 46.00 -25.51
N ASP A 152 23.91 45.22 -26.56
CA ASP A 152 23.13 44.01 -26.87
C ASP A 152 23.22 42.96 -25.75
N LEU A 153 24.41 42.73 -25.19
CA LEU A 153 24.62 41.78 -24.09
C LEU A 153 23.96 42.26 -22.79
N GLU A 154 23.97 43.57 -22.52
CA GLU A 154 23.28 44.15 -21.38
C GLU A 154 21.76 44.06 -21.53
N ALA A 155 21.23 44.23 -22.74
CA ALA A 155 19.82 44.04 -23.04
C ALA A 155 19.39 42.56 -22.87
N LEU A 156 20.21 41.61 -23.35
CA LEU A 156 19.98 40.18 -23.13
C LEU A 156 20.01 39.83 -21.64
N ARG A 157 20.97 40.37 -20.88
CA ARG A 157 21.03 40.16 -19.44
C ARG A 157 19.80 40.70 -18.72
N ALA A 158 19.31 41.89 -19.10
CA ALA A 158 18.10 42.45 -18.51
C ALA A 158 16.87 41.58 -18.79
N MET A 159 16.78 41.01 -19.99
CA MET A 159 15.72 40.05 -20.34
C MET A 159 15.85 38.74 -19.54
N ASP A 160 17.06 38.20 -19.38
CA ASP A 160 17.30 37.02 -18.54
C ASP A 160 16.91 37.26 -17.09
N ASP A 161 17.24 38.43 -16.53
CA ASP A 161 16.85 38.83 -15.16
C ASP A 161 15.31 38.91 -15.03
N GLU A 162 14.60 39.44 -16.03
CA GLU A 162 13.14 39.46 -16.06
C GLU A 162 12.53 38.04 -16.13
N ILE A 163 13.07 37.18 -17.00
CA ILE A 163 12.62 35.78 -17.11
C ILE A 163 12.81 35.07 -15.78
N LEU A 164 13.98 35.21 -15.13
CA LEU A 164 14.26 34.58 -13.85
C LEU A 164 13.30 35.02 -12.74
N GLU A 165 12.90 36.30 -12.70
CA GLU A 165 11.89 36.76 -11.75
C GLU A 165 10.51 36.18 -12.06
N THR A 166 10.11 36.11 -13.35
CA THR A 166 8.83 35.48 -13.72
C THR A 166 8.78 33.99 -13.38
N GLU A 167 9.88 33.26 -13.58
CA GLU A 167 10.00 31.85 -13.22
C GLU A 167 9.92 31.65 -11.70
N LYS A 168 10.59 32.50 -10.91
CA LYS A 168 10.51 32.45 -9.44
C LYS A 168 9.10 32.71 -8.94
N ASP A 169 8.38 33.66 -9.53
CA ASP A 169 7.01 33.96 -9.15
C ASP A 169 6.05 32.82 -9.54
N ALA A 170 6.23 32.23 -10.74
CA ALA A 170 5.47 31.05 -11.16
C ALA A 170 5.76 29.83 -10.26
N GLU A 171 7.01 29.61 -9.86
CA GLU A 171 7.38 28.56 -8.92
C GLU A 171 6.72 28.77 -7.56
N ARG A 172 6.71 30.01 -7.06
CA ARG A 172 6.05 30.37 -5.80
C ARG A 172 4.55 30.06 -5.87
N GLU A 173 3.87 30.45 -6.96
CA GLU A 173 2.45 30.17 -7.15
C GLU A 173 2.16 28.66 -7.18
N LEU A 174 2.95 27.88 -7.90
CA LEU A 174 2.79 26.42 -7.96
C LEU A 174 3.02 25.75 -6.60
N ARG A 175 3.97 26.25 -5.80
CA ARG A 175 4.20 25.77 -4.42
C ARG A 175 3.02 26.08 -3.52
N GLU A 176 2.45 27.29 -3.60
CA GLU A 176 1.25 27.65 -2.86
C GLU A 176 0.06 26.75 -3.24
N GLN A 177 -0.18 26.54 -4.54
CA GLN A 177 -1.23 25.63 -5.02
C GLN A 177 -1.04 24.19 -4.52
N LEU A 178 0.21 23.72 -4.46
CA LEU A 178 0.56 22.40 -3.91
C LEU A 178 0.25 22.32 -2.42
N ASP A 179 0.61 23.33 -1.63
CA ASP A 179 0.32 23.40 -0.19
C ASP A 179 -1.19 23.44 0.08
N MET A 180 -1.94 24.21 -0.71
CA MET A 180 -3.41 24.24 -0.66
C MET A 180 -4.01 22.85 -0.96
N SER A 181 -3.49 22.16 -1.98
CA SER A 181 -3.92 20.80 -2.33
C SER A 181 -3.61 19.80 -1.21
N TYR A 182 -2.42 19.84 -0.61
CA TYR A 182 -2.08 19.02 0.55
C TYR A 182 -2.98 19.30 1.74
N GLY A 183 -3.30 20.57 2.01
CA GLY A 183 -4.29 20.97 3.01
C GLY A 183 -5.65 20.30 2.77
N LYS A 184 -6.12 20.31 1.50
CA LYS A 184 -7.40 19.70 1.14
C LYS A 184 -7.39 18.17 1.28
N ILE A 185 -6.31 17.52 0.89
CA ILE A 185 -6.12 16.07 1.06
C ILE A 185 -6.19 15.70 2.54
N ASN A 186 -5.49 16.44 3.41
CA ASN A 186 -5.49 16.18 4.85
C ASN A 186 -6.88 16.38 5.47
N GLU A 187 -7.63 17.40 5.04
CA GLU A 187 -9.02 17.62 5.47
C GLU A 187 -9.93 16.46 5.06
N LEU A 188 -9.86 16.03 3.80
CA LEU A 188 -10.64 14.90 3.29
C LEU A 188 -10.28 13.60 4.01
N GLN A 189 -9.00 13.35 4.29
CA GLN A 189 -8.56 12.20 5.08
C GLN A 189 -9.11 12.23 6.52
N ALA A 190 -9.17 13.40 7.15
CA ALA A 190 -9.78 13.53 8.48
C ALA A 190 -11.30 13.29 8.44
N GLN A 191 -11.98 13.75 7.38
CA GLN A 191 -13.40 13.46 7.16
C GLN A 191 -13.66 11.96 6.96
N ILE A 192 -12.85 11.28 6.13
CA ILE A 192 -12.94 9.82 5.92
C ILE A 192 -12.83 9.08 7.25
N LYS A 193 -11.81 9.39 8.07
CA LYS A 193 -11.66 8.77 9.40
C LYS A 193 -12.87 8.98 10.31
N THR A 194 -13.51 10.14 10.21
CA THR A 194 -14.72 10.44 10.98
C THR A 194 -15.91 9.61 10.50
N TYR A 195 -16.09 9.47 9.18
CA TYR A 195 -17.14 8.63 8.61
C TYR A 195 -16.91 7.14 8.88
N ASP A 196 -15.66 6.67 8.84
CA ASP A 196 -15.31 5.28 9.20
C ASP A 196 -15.69 4.98 10.66
N GLN A 197 -15.35 5.89 11.59
CA GLN A 197 -15.74 5.72 13.00
C GLN A 197 -17.26 5.72 13.19
N GLN A 198 -17.98 6.57 12.46
CA GLN A 198 -19.45 6.57 12.46
C GLN A 198 -20.02 5.25 11.91
N ALA A 199 -19.43 4.71 10.85
CA ALA A 199 -19.85 3.44 10.27
C ALA A 199 -19.68 2.27 11.26
N GLU A 200 -18.54 2.20 11.97
CA GLU A 200 -18.32 1.21 13.03
C GLU A 200 -19.34 1.33 14.17
N ASP A 201 -19.68 2.56 14.57
CA ASP A 201 -20.68 2.77 15.62
C ASP A 201 -22.09 2.38 15.17
N TYR A 202 -22.45 2.68 13.91
CA TYR A 202 -23.68 2.18 13.31
C TYR A 202 -23.70 0.65 13.22
N GLU A 203 -22.58 0.01 12.89
CA GLU A 203 -22.48 -1.45 12.87
C GLU A 203 -22.73 -2.06 14.26
N LYS A 204 -22.11 -1.51 15.31
CA LYS A 204 -22.37 -1.92 16.71
C LYS A 204 -23.85 -1.77 17.09
N ILE A 205 -24.49 -0.68 16.65
CA ILE A 205 -25.91 -0.42 16.90
C ILE A 205 -26.78 -1.45 16.15
N VAL A 206 -26.47 -1.73 14.88
CA VAL A 206 -27.18 -2.73 14.07
C VAL A 206 -27.07 -4.13 14.70
N ILE A 207 -25.90 -4.53 15.19
CA ILE A 207 -25.72 -5.82 15.89
C ILE A 207 -26.63 -5.90 17.12
N LYS A 208 -26.69 -4.84 17.94
CA LYS A 208 -27.57 -4.78 19.12
C LYS A 208 -29.05 -4.84 18.74
N PHE A 209 -29.46 -4.18 17.66
CA PHE A 209 -30.83 -4.28 17.16
C PHE A 209 -31.16 -5.68 16.66
N ARG A 210 -30.26 -6.33 15.91
CA ARG A 210 -30.42 -7.72 15.47
C ARG A 210 -30.57 -8.67 16.66
N GLN A 211 -29.71 -8.55 17.67
CA GLN A 211 -29.81 -9.33 18.90
C GLN A 211 -31.17 -9.11 19.60
N ARG A 212 -31.59 -7.85 19.77
CA ARG A 212 -32.89 -7.55 20.39
C ARG A 212 -34.07 -8.10 19.59
N VAL A 213 -34.00 -8.09 18.27
CA VAL A 213 -35.03 -8.69 17.40
C VAL A 213 -35.04 -10.21 17.56
N CYS A 214 -33.89 -10.87 17.66
CA CYS A 214 -33.82 -12.30 17.99
C CYS A 214 -34.48 -12.59 19.35
N ASP A 215 -34.09 -11.87 20.41
CA ASP A 215 -34.67 -12.06 21.76
C ASP A 215 -36.20 -11.90 21.75
N LEU A 216 -36.72 -10.89 21.04
CA LEU A 216 -38.15 -10.66 20.93
C LEU A 216 -38.85 -11.74 20.10
N ASN A 217 -38.23 -12.21 19.02
CA ASN A 217 -38.78 -13.32 18.23
C ASN A 217 -38.85 -14.61 19.04
N GLU A 218 -37.85 -14.88 19.89
CA GLU A 218 -37.87 -16.00 20.83
C GLU A 218 -38.97 -15.87 21.87
N GLU A 219 -39.14 -14.69 22.47
CA GLU A 219 -40.22 -14.43 23.43
C GLU A 219 -41.61 -14.59 22.79
N ILE A 220 -41.80 -14.05 21.59
CA ILE A 220 -43.04 -14.21 20.81
C ILE A 220 -43.29 -15.68 20.51
N GLN A 221 -42.26 -16.44 20.13
CA GLN A 221 -42.43 -17.86 19.83
C GLN A 221 -42.78 -18.66 21.09
N GLU A 222 -42.13 -18.41 22.23
CA GLU A 222 -42.48 -19.05 23.49
C GLU A 222 -43.95 -18.77 23.88
N GLN A 223 -44.41 -17.54 23.73
CA GLN A 223 -45.80 -17.18 24.00
C GLN A 223 -46.78 -17.91 23.06
N LYS A 224 -46.47 -17.98 21.76
CA LYS A 224 -47.27 -18.77 20.80
C LYS A 224 -47.31 -20.25 21.18
N ASP A 225 -46.18 -20.83 21.55
CA ASP A 225 -46.06 -22.22 21.96
C ASP A 225 -46.83 -22.49 23.26
N GLN A 226 -46.85 -21.52 24.18
CA GLN A 226 -47.66 -21.58 25.38
C GLN A 226 -49.16 -21.51 25.06
N ILE A 227 -49.58 -20.63 24.16
CA ILE A 227 -50.98 -20.55 23.69
C ILE A 227 -51.42 -21.88 23.08
N LEU A 228 -50.62 -22.47 22.19
CA LEU A 228 -50.93 -23.76 21.57
C LEU A 228 -51.08 -24.90 22.60
N ARG A 229 -50.22 -24.91 23.62
CA ARG A 229 -50.34 -25.86 24.74
C ARG A 229 -51.63 -25.65 25.54
N LEU A 230 -51.98 -24.41 25.83
CA LEU A 230 -53.22 -24.07 26.54
C LEU A 230 -54.47 -24.39 25.71
N GLU A 231 -54.46 -24.12 24.40
CA GLU A 231 -55.56 -24.47 23.48
C GLU A 231 -55.77 -25.99 23.43
N GLN A 232 -54.69 -26.77 23.39
CA GLN A 232 -54.78 -28.23 23.43
C GLN A 232 -55.35 -28.72 24.77
N GLN A 233 -54.89 -28.18 25.90
CA GLN A 233 -55.45 -28.50 27.21
C GLN A 233 -56.94 -28.14 27.32
N LEU A 234 -57.34 -27.01 26.72
CA LEU A 234 -58.72 -26.56 26.73
C LEU A 234 -59.62 -27.49 25.90
N LYS A 235 -59.13 -27.97 24.74
CA LYS A 235 -59.82 -29.01 23.95
C LYS A 235 -59.98 -30.32 24.73
N GLU A 236 -58.95 -30.77 25.42
CA GLU A 236 -59.01 -31.99 26.25
C GLU A 236 -60.02 -31.85 27.41
N ILE A 237 -60.16 -30.64 27.98
CA ILE A 237 -61.19 -30.33 28.98
C ILE A 237 -62.60 -30.32 28.35
N GLU A 238 -62.76 -29.70 27.18
CA GLU A 238 -64.05 -29.62 26.45
C GLU A 238 -64.53 -31.00 25.96
N GLU A 239 -63.60 -31.87 25.56
CA GLU A 239 -63.86 -33.26 25.15
C GLU A 239 -64.14 -34.19 26.36
N GLY A 240 -64.08 -33.66 27.58
CA GLY A 240 -64.49 -34.36 28.80
C GLY A 240 -63.43 -35.28 29.40
N GLU A 241 -62.17 -35.21 28.97
CA GLU A 241 -61.08 -36.03 29.50
C GLU A 241 -60.48 -35.50 30.82
N VAL A 242 -60.87 -34.29 31.26
CA VAL A 242 -60.37 -33.70 32.52
C VAL A 242 -61.51 -33.12 33.37
N VAL A 243 -61.54 -33.52 34.65
CA VAL A 243 -62.50 -33.06 35.67
C VAL A 243 -62.48 -31.52 35.80
N PRO A 244 -63.65 -30.84 35.80
CA PRO A 244 -63.73 -29.38 35.85
C PRO A 244 -63.32 -28.86 37.23
N GLY A 245 -62.09 -28.33 37.32
CA GLY A 245 -61.57 -27.68 38.53
C GLY A 245 -60.33 -26.80 38.32
N ILE A 246 -59.96 -26.48 37.08
CA ILE A 246 -58.71 -25.78 36.75
C ILE A 246 -59.00 -24.28 36.49
N GLN A 247 -59.52 -23.59 37.50
CA GLN A 247 -59.54 -22.12 37.55
C GLN A 247 -58.98 -21.63 38.89
N THR A 248 -57.73 -22.02 39.19
CA THR A 248 -56.87 -21.41 40.23
C THR A 248 -55.41 -21.79 39.96
N SER A 249 -54.89 -21.53 38.76
CA SER A 249 -53.55 -21.97 38.35
C SER A 249 -52.44 -21.51 39.32
N GLY A 250 -52.47 -20.26 39.77
CA GLY A 250 -51.47 -19.72 40.72
C GLY A 250 -51.50 -20.37 42.10
N MET A 251 -52.70 -20.58 42.67
CA MET A 251 -52.84 -21.13 44.02
C MET A 251 -52.57 -22.65 44.07
N VAL A 252 -52.95 -23.38 43.02
CA VAL A 252 -52.66 -24.82 42.88
C VAL A 252 -51.16 -25.05 42.72
N VAL A 253 -50.47 -24.25 41.90
CA VAL A 253 -49.01 -24.31 41.76
C VAL A 253 -48.32 -23.97 43.08
N ALA A 254 -48.76 -22.91 43.77
CA ALA A 254 -48.19 -22.54 45.07
C ALA A 254 -48.36 -23.64 46.13
N ASN A 255 -49.54 -24.26 46.22
CA ASN A 255 -49.79 -25.37 47.13
C ASN A 255 -48.97 -26.61 46.78
N ARG A 256 -48.81 -26.92 45.49
CA ARG A 256 -47.96 -28.03 45.03
C ARG A 256 -46.50 -27.79 45.39
N VAL A 257 -45.97 -26.60 45.13
CA VAL A 257 -44.59 -26.24 45.52
C VAL A 257 -44.41 -26.34 47.03
N PHE A 258 -45.37 -25.86 47.83
CA PHE A 258 -45.30 -25.99 49.28
C PHE A 258 -45.33 -27.46 49.73
N ALA A 259 -46.18 -28.30 49.11
CA ALA A 259 -46.19 -29.74 49.38
C ALA A 259 -44.84 -30.40 49.05
N ASP A 260 -44.25 -30.07 47.90
CA ASP A 260 -42.92 -30.57 47.49
C ASP A 260 -41.83 -30.12 48.47
N ILE A 261 -41.91 -28.89 49.01
CA ILE A 261 -41.00 -28.39 50.05
C ILE A 261 -41.15 -29.21 51.34
N VAL A 262 -42.37 -29.41 51.82
CA VAL A 262 -42.64 -30.20 53.04
C VAL A 262 -42.14 -31.63 52.87
N GLU A 263 -42.43 -32.25 51.73
CA GLU A 263 -41.96 -33.60 51.40
C GLU A 263 -40.44 -33.66 51.34
N SER A 264 -39.78 -32.68 50.70
CA SER A 264 -38.32 -32.58 50.65
C SER A 264 -37.69 -32.44 52.05
N GLU A 265 -38.28 -31.64 52.92
CA GLU A 265 -37.81 -31.45 54.30
C GLU A 265 -37.99 -32.73 55.14
N VAL A 266 -39.09 -33.47 54.96
CA VAL A 266 -39.31 -34.78 55.59
C VAL A 266 -38.28 -35.79 55.08
N MET A 267 -38.10 -35.90 53.76
CA MET A 267 -37.08 -36.78 53.15
C MET A 267 -35.67 -36.43 53.61
N ARG A 268 -35.37 -35.15 53.87
CA ARG A 268 -34.09 -34.72 54.42
C ARG A 268 -33.87 -35.25 55.84
N LEU A 269 -34.90 -35.22 56.70
CA LEU A 269 -34.84 -35.77 58.05
C LEU A 269 -34.66 -37.30 58.02
N GLU A 270 -35.41 -37.99 57.17
CA GLU A 270 -35.26 -39.44 56.97
C GLU A 270 -33.86 -39.81 56.47
N LEU A 271 -33.33 -39.09 55.48
CA LEU A 271 -31.97 -39.30 54.98
C LEU A 271 -30.91 -39.09 56.07
N GLN A 272 -31.08 -38.08 56.93
CA GLN A 272 -30.19 -37.87 58.08
C GLN A 272 -30.26 -39.02 59.08
N TYR A 273 -31.46 -39.50 59.41
CA TYR A 273 -31.67 -40.67 60.25
C TYR A 273 -30.97 -41.92 59.67
N TYR A 274 -31.21 -42.24 58.39
CA TYR A 274 -30.59 -43.39 57.74
C TYR A 274 -29.05 -43.27 57.66
N LYS A 275 -28.51 -42.08 57.37
CA LYS A 275 -27.05 -41.84 57.39
C LYS A 275 -26.47 -42.13 58.77
N GLN A 276 -27.12 -41.69 59.85
CA GLN A 276 -26.67 -41.95 61.21
C GLN A 276 -26.80 -43.44 61.57
N HIS A 277 -27.90 -44.08 61.19
CA HIS A 277 -28.12 -45.51 61.39
C HIS A 277 -27.03 -46.35 60.68
N VAL A 278 -26.72 -46.05 59.41
CA VAL A 278 -25.63 -46.71 58.67
C VAL A 278 -24.28 -46.47 59.33
N LYS A 279 -24.01 -45.25 59.82
CA LYS A 279 -22.76 -44.95 60.55
C LYS A 279 -22.62 -45.80 61.82
N TYR A 280 -23.72 -46.04 62.54
CA TYR A 280 -23.70 -46.96 63.69
C TYR A 280 -23.50 -48.41 63.28
N LEU A 281 -24.16 -48.87 62.20
CA LEU A 281 -23.94 -50.22 61.67
C LEU A 281 -22.49 -50.44 61.22
N GLN A 282 -21.87 -49.44 60.58
CA GLN A 282 -20.46 -49.50 60.16
C GLN A 282 -19.50 -49.70 61.34
N ALA A 283 -19.84 -49.25 62.55
CA ALA A 283 -19.01 -49.44 63.74
C ALA A 283 -18.91 -50.92 64.19
N PHE A 284 -19.80 -51.79 63.71
CA PHE A 284 -19.76 -53.24 63.96
C PHE A 284 -18.99 -54.02 62.89
N LEU A 285 -18.55 -53.37 61.81
CA LEU A 285 -17.84 -54.03 60.72
C LEU A 285 -16.33 -54.08 60.99
N PRO A 286 -15.61 -55.12 60.55
CA PRO A 286 -14.16 -55.22 60.74
C PRO A 286 -13.38 -54.13 59.99
N ASP A 287 -12.19 -53.75 60.48
CA ASP A 287 -11.32 -52.74 59.86
C ASP A 287 -10.91 -53.06 58.41
N ASN A 288 -10.95 -54.35 58.02
CA ASN A 288 -10.66 -54.77 56.65
C ASN A 288 -11.81 -54.48 55.67
N PHE A 289 -13.02 -54.23 56.16
CA PHE A 289 -14.21 -53.96 55.33
C PHE A 289 -14.03 -52.69 54.49
N THR A 290 -13.43 -51.63 55.06
CA THR A 290 -13.27 -50.31 54.43
C THR A 290 -11.99 -50.14 53.62
N LYS A 291 -11.16 -51.18 53.47
CA LYS A 291 -9.96 -51.11 52.63
C LYS A 291 -10.37 -50.94 51.16
N ALA A 292 -9.55 -50.24 50.38
CA ALA A 292 -9.79 -50.08 48.94
C ALA A 292 -9.85 -51.44 48.22
N GLY A 293 -10.87 -51.64 47.40
CA GLY A 293 -11.20 -52.91 46.77
C GLY A 293 -11.81 -53.95 47.71
N GLY A 294 -12.06 -53.59 48.97
CA GLY A 294 -12.65 -54.45 50.00
C GLY A 294 -14.17 -54.57 49.88
N ASP A 295 -14.77 -55.24 50.86
CA ASP A 295 -16.21 -55.55 50.88
C ASP A 295 -17.10 -54.29 50.85
N ASN A 296 -16.64 -53.17 51.44
CA ASN A 296 -17.36 -51.90 51.37
C ASN A 296 -17.52 -51.40 49.93
N ASP A 297 -16.47 -51.50 49.11
CA ASP A 297 -16.52 -51.03 47.73
C ASP A 297 -17.46 -51.90 46.88
N ALA A 298 -17.52 -53.21 47.17
CA ALA A 298 -18.50 -54.12 46.57
C ALA A 298 -19.96 -53.75 46.96
N VAL A 299 -20.19 -53.37 48.22
CA VAL A 299 -21.50 -52.87 48.70
C VAL A 299 -21.84 -51.54 48.02
N ILE A 300 -20.88 -50.62 47.90
CA ILE A 300 -21.08 -49.33 47.22
C ILE A 300 -21.50 -49.56 45.78
N LEU A 301 -20.82 -50.44 45.04
CA LEU A 301 -21.17 -50.75 43.66
C LEU A 301 -22.61 -51.28 43.52
N ASN A 302 -23.04 -52.19 44.40
CA ASN A 302 -24.41 -52.73 44.40
C ASN A 302 -25.49 -51.64 44.49
N VAL A 303 -25.24 -50.58 45.26
CA VAL A 303 -26.18 -49.45 45.41
C VAL A 303 -25.97 -48.39 44.33
N MET A 304 -24.74 -48.23 43.86
CA MET A 304 -24.36 -47.19 42.88
C MET A 304 -24.96 -47.45 41.50
N PHE A 305 -24.90 -48.67 40.96
CA PHE A 305 -25.43 -48.97 39.62
C PHE A 305 -26.93 -48.63 39.45
N PRO A 306 -27.85 -49.12 40.31
CA PRO A 306 -29.26 -48.77 40.17
C PRO A 306 -29.49 -47.27 40.39
N ARG A 307 -28.79 -46.65 41.35
CA ARG A 307 -28.86 -45.20 41.59
C ARG A 307 -28.42 -44.39 40.38
N LEU A 308 -27.31 -44.77 39.75
CA LEU A 308 -26.74 -44.09 38.60
C LEU A 308 -27.63 -44.21 37.36
N SER A 309 -28.19 -45.39 37.11
CA SER A 309 -29.19 -45.61 36.06
C SER A 309 -30.42 -44.74 36.27
N GLN A 310 -30.98 -44.73 37.49
CA GLN A 310 -32.13 -43.90 37.83
C GLN A 310 -31.85 -42.40 37.71
N LYS A 311 -30.66 -41.94 38.12
CA LYS A 311 -30.23 -40.53 37.93
C LYS A 311 -30.19 -40.14 36.46
N ALA A 312 -29.66 -40.99 35.59
CA ALA A 312 -29.61 -40.72 34.15
C ALA A 312 -31.01 -40.62 33.53
N LEU A 313 -31.92 -41.53 33.89
CA LEU A 313 -33.33 -41.49 33.44
C LEU A 313 -34.08 -40.28 34.02
N LEU A 314 -33.83 -39.93 35.28
CA LEU A 314 -34.41 -38.74 35.91
C LEU A 314 -33.96 -37.47 35.18
N LEU A 315 -32.66 -37.34 34.89
CA LEU A 315 -32.13 -36.20 34.15
C LEU A 315 -32.76 -36.10 32.75
N ALA A 316 -32.91 -37.24 32.05
CA ALA A 316 -33.57 -37.27 30.75
C ALA A 316 -35.03 -36.78 30.85
N ARG A 317 -35.79 -37.24 31.85
CA ARG A 317 -37.16 -36.77 32.09
C ARG A 317 -37.22 -35.27 32.35
N LEU A 318 -36.40 -34.78 33.30
CA LEU A 318 -36.38 -33.36 33.67
C LEU A 318 -35.96 -32.45 32.51
N LEU A 319 -35.10 -32.91 31.60
CA LEU A 319 -34.76 -32.18 30.39
C LEU A 319 -35.94 -32.05 29.44
N ASN A 320 -36.70 -33.13 29.24
CA ASN A 320 -37.92 -33.09 28.41
C ASN A 320 -39.01 -32.23 29.06
N ASP A 321 -39.13 -32.24 30.40
CA ASP A 321 -40.06 -31.38 31.13
C ASP A 321 -39.69 -29.89 31.01
N LYS A 322 -38.39 -29.57 31.02
CA LYS A 322 -37.89 -28.19 30.88
C LYS A 322 -38.11 -27.63 29.47
N TYR A 323 -38.05 -28.47 28.44
CA TYR A 323 -38.23 -28.08 27.04
C TYR A 323 -39.30 -28.94 26.37
N PRO A 324 -40.57 -28.74 26.73
CA PRO A 324 -41.66 -29.55 26.23
C PRO A 324 -41.86 -29.34 24.73
N SER A 325 -42.33 -30.39 24.05
CA SER A 325 -42.75 -30.30 22.65
C SER A 325 -44.06 -29.52 22.50
N VAL A 326 -44.27 -28.93 21.33
CA VAL A 326 -45.50 -28.20 20.99
C VAL A 326 -46.52 -29.12 20.31
N PRO A 327 -47.82 -28.99 20.60
CA PRO A 327 -48.87 -29.71 19.86
C PRO A 327 -48.78 -29.48 18.35
N GLY A 328 -48.82 -30.58 17.58
CA GLY A 328 -48.61 -30.56 16.13
C GLY A 328 -47.14 -30.59 15.68
N GLY A 329 -46.18 -30.61 16.61
CA GLY A 329 -44.76 -30.75 16.32
C GLY A 329 -44.06 -29.47 15.89
N ILE A 330 -42.89 -29.62 15.25
CA ILE A 330 -42.06 -28.50 14.79
C ILE A 330 -42.77 -27.73 13.67
N ARG A 331 -42.46 -26.44 13.56
CA ARG A 331 -42.99 -25.49 12.59
C ARG A 331 -41.82 -24.67 12.07
N ARG A 332 -41.96 -24.06 10.89
CA ARG A 332 -40.89 -23.27 10.26
C ARG A 332 -40.38 -22.13 11.15
N GLU A 333 -41.26 -21.45 11.89
CA GLU A 333 -40.89 -20.37 12.82
C GLU A 333 -39.99 -20.82 13.99
N HIS A 334 -40.04 -22.10 14.38
CA HIS A 334 -39.12 -22.68 15.38
C HIS A 334 -37.67 -22.81 14.88
N ILE A 335 -37.45 -22.58 13.58
CA ILE A 335 -36.16 -22.68 12.92
C ILE A 335 -35.71 -21.31 12.40
N THR A 336 -36.62 -20.57 11.75
CA THR A 336 -36.28 -19.28 11.12
C THR A 336 -36.33 -18.10 12.09
N LYS A 337 -37.11 -18.20 13.17
CA LYS A 337 -37.34 -17.08 14.11
C LYS A 337 -36.87 -17.34 15.54
N SER A 338 -36.55 -18.59 15.89
CA SER A 338 -36.10 -18.95 17.23
C SER A 338 -35.17 -20.17 17.19
N HIS A 339 -34.49 -20.45 18.30
CA HIS A 339 -33.62 -21.62 18.45
C HIS A 339 -34.33 -22.88 19.01
N LYS A 340 -35.68 -22.86 19.09
CA LYS A 340 -36.47 -23.94 19.70
C LYS A 340 -36.27 -25.31 19.06
N ALA A 341 -36.22 -25.35 17.72
CA ALA A 341 -36.04 -26.63 17.02
C ALA A 341 -34.65 -27.25 17.27
N GLU A 342 -33.60 -26.43 17.41
CA GLU A 342 -32.27 -26.90 17.80
C GLU A 342 -32.28 -27.42 19.24
N GLN A 343 -32.93 -26.70 20.17
CA GLN A 343 -33.08 -27.13 21.57
C GLN A 343 -33.74 -28.50 21.67
N TRP A 344 -34.87 -28.72 20.99
CA TRP A 344 -35.55 -30.03 21.00
C TRP A 344 -34.70 -31.15 20.38
N ALA A 345 -34.00 -30.86 19.29
CA ALA A 345 -33.11 -31.84 18.66
C ALA A 345 -31.94 -32.21 19.58
N HIS A 346 -31.36 -31.22 20.26
CA HIS A 346 -30.29 -31.41 21.23
C HIS A 346 -30.78 -32.25 22.42
N ILE A 347 -31.99 -32.00 22.91
CA ILE A 347 -32.54 -32.73 24.05
C ILE A 347 -32.91 -34.17 23.69
N ALA A 348 -33.38 -34.42 22.46
CA ALA A 348 -33.58 -35.78 21.97
C ALA A 348 -32.25 -36.54 21.86
N LYS A 349 -31.18 -35.89 21.37
CA LYS A 349 -29.81 -36.43 21.40
C LYS A 349 -29.37 -36.75 22.83
N PHE A 350 -29.54 -35.80 23.75
CA PHE A 350 -29.16 -35.94 25.15
C PHE A 350 -29.92 -37.10 25.84
N THR A 351 -31.22 -37.20 25.57
CA THR A 351 -32.11 -38.26 26.06
C THR A 351 -31.68 -39.64 25.55
N TYR A 352 -31.30 -39.74 24.27
CA TYR A 352 -30.76 -40.98 23.70
C TYR A 352 -29.50 -41.44 24.45
N PHE A 353 -28.52 -40.55 24.65
CA PHE A 353 -27.28 -40.90 25.36
C PHE A 353 -27.50 -41.19 26.85
N LEU A 354 -28.38 -40.47 27.54
CA LEU A 354 -28.72 -40.80 28.93
C LEU A 354 -29.43 -42.16 29.05
N THR A 355 -30.27 -42.50 28.07
CA THR A 355 -30.92 -43.82 28.02
C THR A 355 -29.89 -44.91 27.74
N ALA A 356 -28.99 -44.69 26.78
CA ALA A 356 -27.88 -45.61 26.48
C ALA A 356 -26.99 -45.84 27.71
N PHE A 357 -26.62 -44.77 28.41
CA PHE A 357 -25.85 -44.84 29.65
C PHE A 357 -26.60 -45.63 30.72
N SER A 358 -27.90 -45.37 30.90
CA SER A 358 -28.75 -46.14 31.80
C SER A 358 -28.84 -47.62 31.42
N VAL A 359 -28.89 -47.96 30.14
CA VAL A 359 -28.92 -49.36 29.66
C VAL A 359 -27.64 -50.09 30.06
N VAL A 360 -26.47 -49.50 29.78
CA VAL A 360 -25.17 -50.15 30.08
C VAL A 360 -24.97 -50.28 31.59
N VAL A 361 -25.26 -49.23 32.36
CA VAL A 361 -25.18 -49.24 33.83
C VAL A 361 -26.22 -50.21 34.43
N GLY A 362 -27.42 -50.30 33.86
CA GLY A 362 -28.47 -51.23 34.28
C GLY A 362 -28.06 -52.70 34.12
N LYS A 363 -27.30 -53.04 33.06
CA LYS A 363 -26.74 -54.39 32.89
C LYS A 363 -25.83 -54.78 34.06
N PHE A 364 -25.02 -53.86 34.58
CA PHE A 364 -24.20 -54.14 35.77
C PHE A 364 -25.06 -54.42 37.00
N TRP A 365 -26.13 -53.66 37.22
CA TRP A 365 -27.04 -53.91 38.34
C TRP A 365 -27.65 -55.31 38.26
N SER A 366 -28.10 -55.73 37.07
CA SER A 366 -28.66 -57.06 36.85
C SER A 366 -27.63 -58.20 37.01
N VAL A 367 -26.39 -58.01 36.53
CA VAL A 367 -25.33 -59.03 36.62
C VAL A 367 -24.79 -59.17 38.04
N ILE A 368 -24.62 -58.06 38.76
CA ILE A 368 -24.00 -58.06 40.09
C ILE A 368 -24.81 -58.87 41.10
N GLN A 369 -26.13 -58.94 40.92
CA GLN A 369 -27.01 -59.76 41.76
C GLN A 369 -26.78 -61.27 41.59
N CYS A 370 -26.19 -61.69 40.47
CA CYS A 370 -25.99 -63.10 40.10
C CYS A 370 -24.52 -63.52 40.02
N CYS A 371 -23.59 -62.55 39.99
CA CYS A 371 -22.18 -62.83 39.75
C CYS A 371 -21.47 -63.49 40.94
N SER A 372 -20.37 -64.18 40.67
CA SER A 372 -19.51 -64.74 41.72
C SER A 372 -18.85 -63.65 42.59
N VAL A 373 -18.58 -63.98 43.84
CA VAL A 373 -17.89 -63.08 44.79
C VAL A 373 -16.51 -62.67 44.26
N GLU A 374 -15.79 -63.56 43.58
CA GLU A 374 -14.49 -63.24 42.97
C GLU A 374 -14.59 -62.15 41.89
N ARG A 375 -15.61 -62.23 41.02
CA ARG A 375 -15.85 -61.22 39.99
C ARG A 375 -16.26 -59.89 40.60
N LEU A 376 -17.14 -59.91 41.61
CA LEU A 376 -17.53 -58.72 42.33
C LEU A 376 -16.33 -58.04 43.02
N SER A 377 -15.43 -58.82 43.61
CA SER A 377 -14.19 -58.32 44.24
C SER A 377 -13.20 -57.74 43.23
N ARG A 378 -13.16 -58.23 41.99
CA ARG A 378 -12.36 -57.59 40.92
C ARG A 378 -13.00 -56.28 40.48
N LEU A 379 -14.33 -56.23 40.39
CA LEU A 379 -15.05 -55.02 40.03
C LEU A 379 -14.94 -53.94 41.11
N SER A 380 -14.95 -54.32 42.40
CA SER A 380 -14.84 -53.39 43.54
C SER A 380 -13.55 -52.57 43.53
N GLN A 381 -12.47 -53.10 42.93
CA GLN A 381 -11.21 -52.36 42.73
C GLN A 381 -11.38 -51.13 41.81
N LEU A 382 -12.39 -51.12 40.95
CA LEU A 382 -12.69 -50.02 40.02
C LEU A 382 -13.69 -49.01 40.61
N GLN A 383 -14.12 -49.16 41.86
CA GLN A 383 -15.17 -48.36 42.48
C GLN A 383 -14.89 -46.85 42.39
N THR A 384 -13.65 -46.43 42.66
CA THR A 384 -13.27 -45.01 42.65
C THR A 384 -13.32 -44.39 41.26
N GLU A 385 -12.99 -45.17 40.22
CA GLU A 385 -13.09 -44.72 38.83
C GLU A 385 -14.56 -44.60 38.40
N MET A 386 -15.37 -45.62 38.70
CA MET A 386 -16.80 -45.60 38.39
C MET A 386 -17.55 -44.46 39.08
N ALA A 387 -17.13 -44.09 40.30
CA ALA A 387 -17.69 -42.95 41.03
C ALA A 387 -17.48 -41.61 40.31
N LEU A 388 -16.48 -41.47 39.43
CA LEU A 388 -16.30 -40.27 38.61
C LEU A 388 -17.44 -40.11 37.59
N HIS A 389 -17.96 -41.20 37.04
CA HIS A 389 -19.08 -41.16 36.11
C HIS A 389 -20.39 -40.80 36.79
N GLU A 390 -20.57 -41.16 38.07
CA GLU A 390 -21.70 -40.65 38.84
C GLU A 390 -21.61 -39.14 39.09
N ARG A 391 -20.42 -38.64 39.48
CA ARG A 391 -20.21 -37.19 39.63
C ARG A 391 -20.45 -36.44 38.33
N MET A 392 -20.12 -37.03 37.18
CA MET A 392 -20.43 -36.46 35.86
C MET A 392 -21.94 -36.28 35.65
N ILE A 393 -22.78 -37.27 36.02
CA ILE A 393 -24.24 -37.12 35.94
C ILE A 393 -24.74 -36.06 36.95
N ASP A 394 -24.17 -36.03 38.17
CA ASP A 394 -24.52 -35.02 39.17
C ASP A 394 -24.21 -33.59 38.68
N GLN A 395 -23.11 -33.39 37.96
CA GLN A 395 -22.78 -32.11 37.34
C GLN A 395 -23.84 -31.67 36.32
N PHE A 396 -24.35 -32.58 35.49
CA PHE A 396 -25.44 -32.24 34.57
C PHE A 396 -26.75 -31.93 35.30
N ILE A 397 -27.05 -32.65 36.39
CA ILE A 397 -28.21 -32.33 37.23
C ILE A 397 -28.07 -30.92 37.83
N ASP A 398 -26.87 -30.53 38.28
CA ASP A 398 -26.63 -29.20 38.83
C ASP A 398 -26.68 -28.10 37.76
N LEU A 399 -26.18 -28.37 36.54
CA LEU A 399 -26.37 -27.47 35.40
C LEU A 399 -27.85 -27.26 35.07
N LEU A 400 -28.66 -28.33 35.15
CA LEU A 400 -30.10 -28.24 34.94
C LEU A 400 -30.78 -27.38 36.01
N LYS A 401 -30.44 -27.60 37.28
CA LYS A 401 -30.95 -26.79 38.42
C LYS A 401 -30.62 -25.31 38.27
N MET A 402 -29.43 -24.99 37.76
CA MET A 402 -28.98 -23.61 37.52
C MET A 402 -29.53 -23.01 36.21
N SER A 403 -30.36 -23.74 35.46
CA SER A 403 -30.84 -23.37 34.13
C SER A 403 -29.74 -23.09 33.11
N ARG A 404 -28.57 -23.75 33.24
CA ARG A 404 -27.38 -23.58 32.39
C ARG A 404 -27.18 -24.67 31.33
N ILE A 405 -28.14 -25.57 31.17
CA ILE A 405 -28.16 -26.47 30.01
C ILE A 405 -28.84 -25.74 28.87
N ASP A 406 -28.20 -25.77 27.71
CA ASP A 406 -28.63 -25.20 26.43
C ASP A 406 -28.26 -26.13 25.26
N GLU A 407 -28.59 -25.75 24.03
CA GLU A 407 -28.28 -26.48 22.81
C GLU A 407 -26.77 -26.66 22.52
N ASN A 408 -25.90 -25.91 23.22
CA ASN A 408 -24.45 -25.96 23.05
C ASN A 408 -23.75 -26.86 24.09
N THR A 409 -24.50 -27.39 25.06
CA THR A 409 -23.97 -28.21 26.14
C THR A 409 -23.46 -29.55 25.61
N SER A 410 -22.16 -29.85 25.78
CA SER A 410 -21.56 -31.05 25.18
C SER A 410 -22.03 -32.37 25.84
N THR A 411 -22.41 -33.34 24.99
CA THR A 411 -22.75 -34.72 25.37
C THR A 411 -21.54 -35.66 25.44
N ALA A 412 -20.34 -35.20 25.07
CA ALA A 412 -19.14 -36.03 24.91
C ALA A 412 -18.71 -36.77 26.19
N ASN A 413 -18.97 -36.21 27.37
CA ASN A 413 -18.64 -36.87 28.64
C ASN A 413 -19.57 -38.06 28.94
N ILE A 414 -20.83 -38.02 28.48
CA ILE A 414 -21.77 -39.13 28.61
C ILE A 414 -21.35 -40.24 27.64
N GLU A 415 -21.02 -39.89 26.40
CA GLU A 415 -20.50 -40.83 25.39
C GLU A 415 -19.24 -41.58 25.88
N LYS A 416 -18.28 -40.84 26.45
CA LYS A 416 -17.09 -41.45 27.08
C LYS A 416 -17.46 -42.36 28.25
N GLY A 417 -18.47 -42.00 29.04
CA GLY A 417 -18.99 -42.82 30.12
C GLY A 417 -19.64 -44.12 29.63
N ILE A 418 -20.41 -44.05 28.55
CA ILE A 418 -20.99 -45.24 27.89
C ILE A 418 -19.87 -46.17 27.45
N ALA A 419 -18.90 -45.66 26.68
CA ALA A 419 -17.78 -46.45 26.19
C ALA A 419 -16.95 -47.07 27.32
N TYR A 420 -16.73 -46.33 28.42
CA TYR A 420 -16.08 -46.86 29.62
C TYR A 420 -16.84 -48.07 30.19
N PHE A 421 -18.14 -47.92 30.47
CA PHE A 421 -18.91 -49.00 31.07
C PHE A 421 -19.09 -50.19 30.11
N GLU A 422 -19.21 -49.97 28.80
CA GLU A 422 -19.24 -51.04 27.81
C GLU A 422 -17.93 -51.85 27.80
N ASN A 423 -16.78 -51.16 27.81
CA ASN A 423 -15.47 -51.80 27.86
C ASN A 423 -15.27 -52.58 29.17
N VAL A 424 -15.63 -51.99 30.31
CA VAL A 424 -15.53 -52.66 31.60
C VAL A 424 -16.45 -53.88 31.64
N PHE A 425 -17.67 -53.78 31.09
CA PHE A 425 -18.60 -54.90 31.04
C PHE A 425 -18.03 -56.06 30.21
N ALA A 426 -17.47 -55.76 29.03
CA ALA A 426 -16.86 -56.74 28.15
C ALA A 426 -15.65 -57.45 28.79
N VAL A 427 -14.86 -56.75 29.61
CA VAL A 427 -13.65 -57.32 30.24
C VAL A 427 -13.98 -58.11 31.50
N TYR A 428 -14.84 -57.58 32.39
CA TYR A 428 -15.03 -58.13 33.73
C TYR A 428 -16.28 -59.02 33.87
N MET A 429 -17.30 -58.81 33.03
CA MET A 429 -18.62 -59.45 33.15
C MET A 429 -18.98 -60.34 31.95
N ALA A 430 -18.04 -60.60 31.04
CA ALA A 430 -18.27 -61.49 29.91
C ALA A 430 -18.71 -62.90 30.36
N GLY A 431 -19.79 -63.40 29.76
CA GLY A 431 -20.31 -64.75 29.96
C GLY A 431 -21.16 -64.95 31.21
N GLU A 432 -21.46 -63.91 31.99
CA GLU A 432 -22.43 -64.00 33.09
C GLU A 432 -23.87 -64.02 32.57
N SER A 433 -24.74 -64.76 33.24
CA SER A 433 -26.18 -64.75 32.93
C SER A 433 -26.87 -63.60 33.67
N PHE A 434 -27.73 -62.88 32.96
CA PHE A 434 -28.52 -61.78 33.50
C PHE A 434 -29.95 -61.83 32.97
N PRO A 435 -30.93 -61.19 33.64
CA PRO A 435 -32.29 -61.05 33.15
C PRO A 435 -32.31 -60.30 31.80
N VAL A 436 -32.31 -61.07 30.72
CA VAL A 436 -32.30 -60.56 29.35
C VAL A 436 -33.56 -59.76 29.04
N ASN A 437 -34.71 -60.11 29.62
CA ASN A 437 -35.99 -59.45 29.33
C ASN A 437 -35.98 -57.95 29.68
N GLU A 438 -35.48 -57.60 30.87
CA GLU A 438 -35.34 -56.20 31.31
C GLU A 438 -34.35 -55.44 30.44
N THR A 439 -33.23 -56.09 30.09
CA THR A 439 -32.22 -55.51 29.22
C THR A 439 -32.77 -55.25 27.81
N ILE A 440 -33.52 -56.18 27.22
CA ILE A 440 -34.19 -55.99 25.91
C ILE A 440 -35.16 -54.82 26.00
N SER A 441 -35.98 -54.74 27.05
CA SER A 441 -36.93 -53.64 27.22
C SER A 441 -36.25 -52.27 27.29
N ALA A 442 -35.13 -52.19 28.02
CA ALA A 442 -34.31 -50.98 28.12
C ALA A 442 -33.64 -50.62 26.79
N VAL A 443 -33.09 -51.61 26.06
CA VAL A 443 -32.52 -51.41 24.71
C VAL A 443 -33.59 -50.94 23.73
N ILE A 444 -34.80 -51.50 23.74
CA ILE A 444 -35.88 -51.02 22.88
C ILE A 444 -36.24 -49.57 23.23
N SER A 445 -36.23 -49.19 24.51
CA SER A 445 -36.45 -47.81 24.93
C SER A 445 -35.36 -46.87 24.40
N GLN A 446 -34.09 -47.29 24.42
CA GLN A 446 -32.98 -46.55 23.78
C GLN A 446 -33.20 -46.41 22.26
N VAL A 447 -33.60 -47.48 21.57
CA VAL A 447 -33.89 -47.45 20.13
C VAL A 447 -35.03 -46.48 19.81
N LEU A 448 -36.12 -46.50 20.58
CA LEU A 448 -37.24 -45.57 20.42
C LEU A 448 -36.81 -44.11 20.61
N ASN A 449 -35.98 -43.82 21.62
CA ASN A 449 -35.42 -42.48 21.80
C ASN A 449 -34.49 -42.06 20.65
N GLY A 450 -33.79 -43.01 20.02
CA GLY A 450 -33.01 -42.76 18.80
C GLY A 450 -33.91 -42.41 17.60
N PHE A 451 -35.06 -43.07 17.45
CA PHE A 451 -36.03 -42.71 16.41
C PHE A 451 -36.66 -41.34 16.64
N ILE A 452 -36.93 -40.94 17.90
CA ILE A 452 -37.37 -39.58 18.22
C ILE A 452 -36.31 -38.56 17.80
N TRP A 453 -35.04 -38.82 18.11
CA TRP A 453 -33.93 -37.96 17.70
C TRP A 453 -33.82 -37.84 16.17
N LEU A 454 -33.97 -38.94 15.44
CA LEU A 454 -34.02 -38.91 13.97
C LEU A 454 -35.20 -38.09 13.44
N LYS A 455 -36.41 -38.38 13.92
CA LYS A 455 -37.65 -37.75 13.46
C LYS A 455 -37.63 -36.24 13.64
N ILE A 456 -37.11 -35.74 14.76
CA ILE A 456 -36.94 -34.30 14.99
C ILE A 456 -36.00 -33.67 13.96
N ASN A 457 -34.88 -34.31 13.62
CA ASN A 457 -33.96 -33.78 12.62
C ASN A 457 -34.53 -33.90 11.19
N CYS A 458 -35.31 -34.94 10.87
CA CYS A 458 -36.06 -35.03 9.60
C CYS A 458 -37.06 -33.87 9.47
N GLN A 459 -37.83 -33.58 10.52
CA GLN A 459 -38.74 -32.44 10.55
C GLN A 459 -38.01 -31.12 10.38
N ARG A 460 -36.87 -30.94 11.04
CA ARG A 460 -36.01 -29.75 10.85
C ARG A 460 -35.55 -29.61 9.40
N LEU A 461 -35.07 -30.69 8.80
CA LEU A 461 -34.61 -30.70 7.41
C LEU A 461 -35.73 -30.31 6.43
N ASN A 462 -36.96 -30.78 6.65
CA ASN A 462 -38.12 -30.37 5.86
C ASN A 462 -38.38 -28.86 5.90
N PHE A 463 -38.20 -28.24 7.06
CA PHE A 463 -38.44 -26.80 7.23
C PHE A 463 -37.24 -25.92 6.87
N PHE A 464 -36.03 -26.49 6.73
CA PHE A 464 -34.88 -25.78 6.15
C PHE A 464 -35.02 -25.59 4.64
N VAL A 465 -35.76 -26.44 3.94
CA VAL A 465 -35.98 -26.27 2.49
C VAL A 465 -36.88 -25.06 2.24
N LEU A 466 -36.48 -24.21 1.28
CA LEU A 466 -37.26 -23.05 0.87
C LEU A 466 -38.66 -23.45 0.34
N PRO A 467 -39.70 -22.63 0.57
CA PRO A 467 -41.08 -22.96 0.19
C PRO A 467 -41.31 -23.18 -1.31
N ASP A 468 -40.51 -22.56 -2.17
CA ASP A 468 -40.57 -22.70 -3.64
C ASP A 468 -39.88 -23.98 -4.16
N GLN A 469 -39.08 -24.63 -3.31
CA GLN A 469 -38.35 -25.86 -3.62
C GLN A 469 -38.93 -27.09 -2.91
N GLU A 470 -40.22 -27.04 -2.57
CA GLU A 470 -40.87 -28.14 -1.85
C GLU A 470 -40.88 -29.45 -2.66
N ASP A 471 -40.99 -29.46 -3.98
CA ASP A 471 -40.95 -30.71 -4.78
C ASP A 471 -39.53 -31.26 -5.04
N SER A 472 -38.56 -30.89 -4.21
CA SER A 472 -37.15 -31.25 -4.38
C SER A 472 -36.81 -32.71 -4.04
N GLU A 473 -35.67 -33.18 -4.56
CA GLU A 473 -35.10 -34.48 -4.19
C GLU A 473 -34.83 -34.61 -2.68
N MET A 474 -34.57 -33.49 -1.99
CA MET A 474 -34.37 -33.47 -0.54
C MET A 474 -35.66 -33.76 0.22
N LYS A 475 -36.80 -33.22 -0.20
CA LYS A 475 -38.10 -33.55 0.43
C LYS A 475 -38.49 -35.02 0.18
N GLN A 476 -38.25 -35.53 -1.03
CA GLN A 476 -38.45 -36.97 -1.30
C GLN A 476 -37.54 -37.85 -0.44
N PHE A 477 -36.31 -37.40 -0.18
CA PHE A 477 -35.37 -38.09 0.71
C PHE A 477 -35.85 -38.09 2.16
N THR A 478 -36.30 -36.96 2.71
CA THR A 478 -36.83 -36.88 4.08
C THR A 478 -38.12 -37.66 4.26
N GLU A 479 -39.06 -37.62 3.31
CA GLU A 479 -40.30 -38.42 3.35
C GLU A 479 -40.03 -39.92 3.34
N CYS A 480 -39.06 -40.36 2.52
CA CYS A 480 -38.61 -41.75 2.51
C CYS A 480 -38.00 -42.16 3.86
N LEU A 481 -37.22 -41.27 4.46
CA LEU A 481 -36.59 -41.50 5.76
C LEU A 481 -37.63 -41.53 6.89
N ASP A 482 -38.59 -40.60 6.90
CA ASP A 482 -39.70 -40.57 7.87
C ASP A 482 -40.54 -41.85 7.81
N THR A 483 -40.80 -42.36 6.60
CA THR A 483 -41.51 -43.64 6.40
C THR A 483 -40.71 -44.80 6.99
N ALA A 484 -39.41 -44.87 6.71
CA ALA A 484 -38.54 -45.91 7.26
C ALA A 484 -38.44 -45.84 8.79
N ILE A 485 -38.33 -44.64 9.36
CA ILE A 485 -38.32 -44.42 10.82
C ILE A 485 -39.64 -44.92 11.42
N ALA A 486 -40.79 -44.57 10.83
CA ALA A 486 -42.09 -45.00 11.32
C ALA A 486 -42.26 -46.53 11.29
N ASP A 487 -41.81 -47.19 10.22
CA ASP A 487 -41.83 -48.65 10.12
C ASP A 487 -40.94 -49.30 11.18
N CYS A 488 -39.71 -48.79 11.38
CA CYS A 488 -38.80 -49.28 12.41
C CYS A 488 -39.33 -49.02 13.83
N GLU A 489 -39.97 -47.87 14.08
CA GLU A 489 -40.60 -47.53 15.35
C GLU A 489 -41.74 -48.51 15.66
N GLN A 490 -42.62 -48.79 14.69
CA GLN A 490 -43.69 -49.79 14.84
C GLN A 490 -43.13 -51.18 15.15
N LEU A 491 -42.03 -51.58 14.49
CA LEU A 491 -41.35 -52.85 14.77
C LEU A 491 -40.77 -52.89 16.19
N ALA A 492 -40.16 -51.80 16.66
CA ALA A 492 -39.63 -51.70 18.02
C ALA A 492 -40.74 -51.80 19.07
N VAL A 493 -41.86 -51.08 18.88
CA VAL A 493 -43.04 -51.16 19.77
C VAL A 493 -43.64 -52.56 19.78
N ARG A 494 -43.80 -53.20 18.60
CA ARG A 494 -44.28 -54.59 18.51
C ARG A 494 -43.34 -55.57 19.21
N SER A 495 -42.03 -55.34 19.12
CA SER A 495 -41.02 -56.16 19.78
C SER A 495 -41.11 -56.04 21.30
N ARG A 496 -41.33 -54.82 21.82
CA ARG A 496 -41.55 -54.56 23.25
C ARG A 496 -42.73 -55.37 23.80
N ASN A 497 -43.85 -55.38 23.07
CA ASN A 497 -45.07 -56.08 23.48
C ASN A 497 -44.97 -57.61 23.37
N ARG A 498 -43.90 -58.14 22.76
CA ARG A 498 -43.64 -59.58 22.62
C ARG A 498 -42.61 -60.11 23.62
N ILE A 499 -42.05 -59.25 24.48
CA ILE A 499 -41.14 -59.69 25.54
C ILE A 499 -41.96 -60.53 26.54
N PRO A 500 -41.59 -61.79 26.80
CA PRO A 500 -42.28 -62.63 27.79
C PRO A 500 -42.10 -62.08 29.20
N SER A 501 -43.18 -62.00 29.97
CA SER A 501 -43.12 -61.54 31.38
C SER A 501 -42.54 -62.59 32.34
N GLU A 502 -42.68 -63.89 32.01
CA GLU A 502 -42.37 -65.00 32.94
C GLU A 502 -41.27 -65.96 32.46
N ARG A 503 -40.81 -65.86 31.20
CA ARG A 503 -39.79 -66.75 30.64
C ARG A 503 -38.48 -66.01 30.45
N ASN A 504 -37.40 -66.52 31.03
CA ASN A 504 -36.05 -66.00 30.80
C ASN A 504 -35.60 -66.33 29.36
N ILE A 505 -35.42 -65.29 28.55
CA ILE A 505 -34.76 -65.40 27.25
C ILE A 505 -33.24 -65.47 27.50
N SER A 506 -32.51 -66.19 26.66
CA SER A 506 -31.05 -66.04 26.53
C SER A 506 -30.72 -65.40 25.19
N PHE A 507 -29.76 -64.48 25.19
CA PHE A 507 -29.18 -64.02 23.93
C PHE A 507 -28.24 -65.10 23.39
N ASN A 508 -28.30 -65.38 22.10
CA ASN A 508 -27.16 -65.95 21.39
C ASN A 508 -26.24 -64.80 20.94
N ALA A 509 -24.96 -65.09 20.74
CA ALA A 509 -23.96 -64.11 20.33
C ALA A 509 -24.38 -63.33 19.05
N ASP A 510 -25.08 -64.00 18.13
CA ASP A 510 -25.58 -63.37 16.90
C ASP A 510 -26.62 -62.26 17.17
N VAL A 511 -27.48 -62.43 18.17
CA VAL A 511 -28.48 -61.40 18.55
C VAL A 511 -27.81 -60.24 19.25
N GLU A 512 -26.81 -60.48 20.12
CA GLU A 512 -26.06 -59.40 20.75
C GLU A 512 -25.29 -58.56 19.72
N GLU A 513 -24.67 -59.22 18.73
CA GLU A 513 -23.98 -58.55 17.62
C GLU A 513 -24.97 -57.75 16.75
N SER A 514 -26.14 -58.33 16.47
CA SER A 514 -27.19 -57.66 15.71
C SER A 514 -27.72 -56.41 16.43
N ILE A 515 -27.90 -56.47 17.75
CA ILE A 515 -28.32 -55.33 18.57
C ILE A 515 -27.22 -54.26 18.57
N ARG A 516 -25.95 -54.64 18.74
CA ARG A 516 -24.82 -53.69 18.71
C ARG A 516 -24.73 -52.98 17.36
N THR A 517 -24.85 -53.74 16.27
CA THR A 517 -24.85 -53.20 14.91
C THR A 517 -26.04 -52.26 14.68
N LEU A 518 -27.24 -52.63 15.15
CA LEU A 518 -28.42 -51.77 15.09
C LEU A 518 -28.21 -50.44 15.81
N LEU A 519 -27.73 -50.48 17.06
CA LEU A 519 -27.50 -49.27 17.87
C LEU A 519 -26.42 -48.38 17.25
N SER A 520 -25.33 -48.97 16.76
CA SER A 520 -24.26 -48.24 16.06
C SER A 520 -24.79 -47.56 14.80
N ASN A 521 -25.53 -48.27 13.95
CA ASN A 521 -26.09 -47.71 12.72
C ASN A 521 -27.11 -46.59 13.03
N LEU A 522 -27.96 -46.79 14.03
CA LEU A 522 -28.95 -45.81 14.46
C LEU A 522 -28.28 -44.51 14.94
N GLN A 523 -27.31 -44.62 15.83
CA GLN A 523 -26.57 -43.48 16.36
C GLN A 523 -25.85 -42.73 15.24
N GLU A 524 -25.22 -43.46 14.32
CA GLU A 524 -24.47 -42.88 13.23
C GLU A 524 -25.36 -42.07 12.27
N VAL A 525 -26.48 -42.66 11.83
CA VAL A 525 -27.46 -41.97 10.96
C VAL A 525 -28.02 -40.73 11.67
N ALA A 526 -28.30 -40.84 12.98
CA ALA A 526 -28.81 -39.71 13.75
C ALA A 526 -27.78 -38.60 13.95
N GLN A 527 -26.50 -38.94 14.15
CA GLN A 527 -25.43 -37.97 14.28
C GLN A 527 -25.17 -37.23 12.96
N ILE A 528 -25.24 -37.92 11.81
CA ILE A 528 -25.13 -37.31 10.48
C ILE A 528 -26.24 -36.27 10.27
N LEU A 529 -27.51 -36.64 10.50
CA LEU A 529 -28.64 -35.72 10.34
C LEU A 529 -28.58 -34.54 11.31
N HIS A 530 -28.17 -34.80 12.55
CA HIS A 530 -28.02 -33.75 13.55
C HIS A 530 -26.91 -32.76 13.17
N ASN A 531 -25.76 -33.26 12.71
CA ASN A 531 -24.65 -32.42 12.22
C ASN A 531 -25.10 -31.57 11.01
N LEU A 532 -25.82 -32.16 10.05
CA LEU A 532 -26.40 -31.45 8.92
C LEU A 532 -27.32 -30.31 9.40
N CYS A 533 -28.27 -30.61 10.29
CA CYS A 533 -29.23 -29.63 10.79
C CYS A 533 -28.57 -28.53 11.64
N SER A 534 -27.51 -28.86 12.39
CA SER A 534 -26.73 -27.89 13.17
C SER A 534 -25.94 -26.94 12.26
N LEU A 535 -25.32 -27.47 11.19
CA LEU A 535 -24.70 -26.65 10.16
C LEU A 535 -25.74 -25.75 9.47
N ALA A 536 -26.92 -26.28 9.14
CA ALA A 536 -28.01 -25.54 8.51
C ALA A 536 -28.50 -24.38 9.40
N SER A 537 -28.68 -24.65 10.70
CA SER A 537 -29.07 -23.62 11.69
C SER A 537 -28.02 -22.52 11.79
N THR A 538 -26.74 -22.87 11.80
CA THR A 538 -25.64 -21.91 11.87
C THR A 538 -25.56 -21.03 10.62
N GLN A 539 -25.86 -21.58 9.45
CA GLN A 539 -25.89 -20.78 8.23
C GLN A 539 -27.12 -19.88 8.16
N LEU A 540 -28.28 -20.37 8.63
CA LEU A 540 -29.51 -19.60 8.65
C LEU A 540 -29.44 -18.43 9.66
N SER A 541 -28.79 -18.61 10.82
CA SER A 541 -28.60 -17.53 11.79
C SER A 541 -27.75 -16.37 11.28
N MET A 542 -26.89 -16.62 10.29
CA MET A 542 -26.11 -15.58 9.60
C MET A 542 -26.95 -14.80 8.57
N LEU A 543 -28.13 -15.31 8.20
CA LEU A 543 -29.01 -14.78 7.16
C LEU A 543 -30.46 -14.68 7.68
N PRO A 544 -30.75 -13.78 8.63
CA PRO A 544 -32.00 -13.76 9.40
C PRO A 544 -33.26 -13.46 8.58
N ASP A 545 -33.13 -12.91 7.38
CA ASP A 545 -34.26 -12.53 6.51
C ASP A 545 -34.69 -13.64 5.54
N ILE A 546 -34.05 -14.81 5.58
CA ILE A 546 -34.33 -15.91 4.65
C ILE A 546 -35.24 -16.96 5.31
N GLU A 547 -36.25 -17.42 4.58
CA GLU A 547 -37.24 -18.40 5.07
C GLU A 547 -36.76 -19.87 4.98
N GLY A 548 -35.49 -20.09 4.61
CA GLY A 548 -34.90 -21.41 4.40
C GLY A 548 -33.54 -21.34 3.71
N LEU A 549 -33.05 -22.48 3.22
CA LEU A 549 -31.81 -22.65 2.48
C LEU A 549 -32.12 -23.32 1.14
N GLU A 550 -31.32 -22.97 0.13
CA GLU A 550 -31.39 -23.63 -1.18
C GLU A 550 -31.03 -25.11 -1.06
N VAL A 551 -31.75 -25.96 -1.81
CA VAL A 551 -31.58 -27.42 -1.80
C VAL A 551 -30.14 -27.84 -2.12
N GLY A 552 -29.50 -27.22 -3.12
CA GLY A 552 -28.11 -27.53 -3.49
C GLY A 552 -27.15 -27.32 -2.33
N ARG A 553 -27.36 -26.27 -1.52
CA ARG A 553 -26.56 -26.00 -0.33
C ARG A 553 -26.78 -27.04 0.77
N LEU A 554 -28.03 -27.45 1.00
CA LEU A 554 -28.34 -28.54 1.93
C LEU A 554 -27.71 -29.88 1.49
N GLU A 555 -27.58 -30.12 0.18
CA GLU A 555 -26.92 -31.31 -0.36
C GLU A 555 -25.40 -31.31 -0.12
N GLU A 556 -24.75 -30.17 -0.32
CA GLU A 556 -23.32 -29.99 0.01
C GLU A 556 -23.08 -30.20 1.51
N MET A 557 -23.95 -29.66 2.36
CA MET A 557 -23.85 -29.83 3.81
C MET A 557 -24.08 -31.28 4.23
N LEU A 558 -25.00 -31.99 3.56
CA LEU A 558 -25.22 -33.41 3.79
C LEU A 558 -23.99 -34.22 3.40
N GLN A 559 -23.39 -33.91 2.25
CA GLN A 559 -22.13 -34.53 1.83
C GLN A 559 -21.04 -34.31 2.88
N GLY A 560 -20.82 -33.07 3.31
CA GLY A 560 -19.82 -32.75 4.34
C GLY A 560 -20.08 -33.45 5.68
N ALA A 561 -21.34 -33.57 6.09
CA ALA A 561 -21.71 -34.29 7.32
C ALA A 561 -21.40 -35.79 7.23
N VAL A 562 -21.62 -36.42 6.09
CA VAL A 562 -21.27 -37.83 5.86
C VAL A 562 -19.75 -38.02 5.78
N GLU A 563 -19.03 -37.12 5.11
CA GLU A 563 -17.58 -37.18 5.00
C GLU A 563 -16.89 -37.08 6.36
N LYS A 564 -17.43 -36.29 7.28
CA LYS A 564 -16.91 -36.16 8.65
C LYS A 564 -17.00 -37.47 9.45
N GLU A 565 -18.07 -38.24 9.27
CA GLU A 565 -18.31 -39.49 10.02
C GLU A 565 -17.68 -40.73 9.35
N LYS A 566 -17.50 -40.73 8.01
CA LYS A 566 -17.03 -41.91 7.24
C LYS A 566 -15.76 -41.72 6.41
N GLY A 567 -15.17 -40.52 6.40
CA GLY A 567 -14.13 -40.15 5.45
C GLY A 567 -14.69 -39.81 4.05
N HIS A 568 -13.84 -39.34 3.14
CA HIS A 568 -14.25 -38.77 1.85
C HIS A 568 -15.08 -39.74 0.98
N ARG A 569 -16.29 -39.34 0.55
CA ARG A 569 -17.19 -40.09 -0.36
C ARG A 569 -17.98 -39.12 -1.26
N ASP A 570 -18.29 -39.54 -2.49
CA ASP A 570 -19.13 -38.76 -3.44
C ASP A 570 -20.54 -38.46 -2.87
N GLY A 571 -21.09 -37.27 -3.15
CA GLY A 571 -22.41 -36.82 -2.67
C GLY A 571 -23.63 -37.70 -3.01
N ARG A 572 -23.66 -38.39 -4.17
CA ARG A 572 -24.72 -39.40 -4.46
C ARG A 572 -24.63 -40.62 -3.53
N LYS A 573 -23.41 -41.04 -3.19
CA LYS A 573 -23.18 -42.16 -2.27
C LYS A 573 -23.55 -41.80 -0.83
N ALA A 574 -23.60 -40.51 -0.47
CA ALA A 574 -24.03 -40.05 0.85
C ALA A 574 -25.55 -40.21 1.07
N LYS A 575 -26.38 -39.78 0.10
CA LYS A 575 -27.84 -40.02 0.12
C LYS A 575 -28.16 -41.51 -0.01
N GLU A 576 -27.46 -42.24 -0.88
CA GLU A 576 -27.58 -43.70 -1.00
C GLU A 576 -27.10 -44.45 0.25
N TYR A 577 -26.17 -43.89 1.03
CA TYR A 577 -25.74 -44.46 2.30
C TYR A 577 -26.84 -44.37 3.36
N LEU A 578 -27.41 -43.17 3.56
CA LEU A 578 -28.54 -42.99 4.46
C LEU A 578 -29.77 -43.79 4.00
N ARG A 579 -30.01 -43.88 2.69
CA ARG A 579 -31.03 -44.76 2.10
C ARG A 579 -30.70 -46.23 2.24
N SER A 580 -29.45 -46.68 2.15
CA SER A 580 -29.11 -48.11 2.30
C SER A 580 -29.16 -48.57 3.76
N CYS A 581 -28.90 -47.67 4.72
CA CYS A 581 -29.15 -47.90 6.14
C CYS A 581 -30.65 -47.99 6.49
N SER A 582 -31.54 -47.38 5.70
CA SER A 582 -33.01 -47.37 5.91
C SER A 582 -33.79 -48.31 4.96
N VAL A 583 -33.21 -48.67 3.81
CA VAL A 583 -33.85 -49.40 2.70
C VAL A 583 -33.03 -50.63 2.28
N GLU A 584 -32.20 -51.22 3.16
CA GLU A 584 -31.86 -52.63 2.97
C GLU A 584 -33.16 -53.46 3.08
N LYS A 585 -33.84 -53.61 1.95
CA LYS A 585 -34.70 -54.74 1.60
C LYS A 585 -33.86 -56.01 1.64
N ARG A 586 -33.31 -56.36 2.80
CA ARG A 586 -33.17 -57.76 3.14
C ARG A 586 -34.57 -58.23 3.45
N ARG A 587 -35.29 -58.67 2.41
CA ARG A 587 -36.13 -59.86 2.60
C ARG A 587 -35.22 -60.83 3.37
N PRO A 588 -35.56 -61.26 4.59
CA PRO A 588 -34.87 -62.40 5.14
C PRO A 588 -35.21 -63.54 4.18
N SER A 589 -34.25 -63.90 3.32
CA SER A 589 -34.16 -65.28 2.89
C SER A 589 -34.06 -66.08 4.18
N SER A 590 -35.01 -67.00 4.33
CA SER A 590 -35.29 -67.79 5.53
C SER A 590 -36.21 -67.12 6.57
N SER A 591 -37.46 -67.55 6.46
CA SER A 591 -38.34 -68.04 7.51
C SER A 591 -37.67 -68.88 8.64
N GLN A 592 -36.48 -68.49 9.12
CA GLN A 592 -35.76 -69.17 10.19
C GLN A 592 -35.53 -68.30 11.43
N SER A 593 -35.38 -66.96 11.33
CA SER A 593 -35.12 -66.12 12.52
C SER A 593 -36.38 -65.78 13.32
N ALA A 594 -37.50 -65.47 12.66
CA ALA A 594 -38.81 -65.30 13.32
C ALA A 594 -39.45 -66.65 13.72
N VAL A 595 -38.94 -67.75 13.16
CA VAL A 595 -39.38 -69.12 13.46
C VAL A 595 -38.52 -69.74 14.58
N ALA A 596 -37.32 -69.23 14.87
CA ALA A 596 -36.51 -69.69 15.99
C ALA A 596 -37.14 -69.34 17.35
N LEU A 597 -37.79 -68.18 17.47
CA LEU A 597 -38.51 -67.78 18.69
C LEU A 597 -39.89 -68.45 18.85
N SER A 598 -40.47 -69.01 17.78
CA SER A 598 -41.71 -69.82 17.89
C SER A 598 -41.46 -71.34 17.95
N LYS A 599 -40.36 -71.85 17.38
CA LYS A 599 -40.00 -73.29 17.41
C LYS A 599 -39.22 -73.73 18.66
N ALA A 600 -38.63 -72.80 19.43
CA ALA A 600 -38.09 -73.13 20.76
C ALA A 600 -39.19 -73.51 21.78
N GLY A 601 -40.47 -73.22 21.48
CA GLY A 601 -41.61 -73.56 22.33
C GLY A 601 -42.33 -74.88 22.01
N SER A 602 -41.85 -75.72 21.09
CA SER A 602 -42.59 -76.94 20.68
C SER A 602 -41.77 -78.21 20.46
N LYS A 603 -40.52 -78.29 20.91
CA LYS A 603 -39.80 -79.57 20.99
C LYS A 603 -38.91 -79.66 22.23
N ASN A 604 -39.51 -80.12 23.32
CA ASN A 604 -38.93 -81.12 24.23
C ASN A 604 -39.96 -81.45 25.32
N VAL A 605 -40.98 -82.20 24.90
CA VAL A 605 -41.69 -83.14 25.77
C VAL A 605 -41.19 -84.51 25.33
N ASN A 606 -40.22 -85.07 26.07
CA ASN A 606 -40.10 -86.51 26.36
C ASN A 606 -38.82 -86.83 27.13
N CYS A 607 -39.03 -87.44 28.30
CA CYS A 607 -38.23 -88.47 28.98
C CYS A 607 -36.74 -88.21 29.26
N ALA A 608 -36.41 -87.88 30.51
CA ALA A 608 -35.93 -88.82 31.56
C ALA A 608 -35.28 -88.02 32.69
#